data_AF-A0A7I0JDN5-F1
#
_entry.id   AF-A0A7I0JDN5-F1
#
_cell.length_a   1.000
_cell.length_b   1.000
_cell.length_c   1.000
_cell.angle_alpha   90.00
_cell.angle_beta   90.00
_cell.angle_gamma   90.00
#
_symmetry.space_group_name_H-M   'P 1'
#
loop_
_entity.id
_entity.type
_entity.pdbx_description
1 polymer ?
#
loop_
_entity_poly.entity_id
_entity_poly.type
_entity_poly.pdbx_seq_one_letter_code
_entity_poly.pdbx_strand_id
1 'polypeptide(L)'
;SPPYTTVTASFLVPDSSPLGSVGHVDVEGVRIAAAKTAAYTKQLERQVRNAILLHTENPASALDMLISSQCDAAAGLTESLSRFCEENPGFRVVEGTFSKVPQAIAVHRRCAHASTFLSDFIRQHCSADKPS
;
A
#
# COMPACT_ATOMS: atom_id res chain seq x y z
N SER A 1 -16.09 14.84 4.08
CA SER A 1 -17.02 13.96 3.34
C SER A 1 -16.91 12.54 3.90
N PRO A 2 -17.80 11.59 3.55
CA PRO A 2 -17.45 10.18 3.64
C PRO A 2 -16.24 9.87 2.74
N PRO A 3 -15.55 8.74 2.96
CA PRO A 3 -14.47 8.31 2.08
C PRO A 3 -14.98 8.07 0.66
N TYR A 4 -14.20 8.46 -0.35
CA TYR A 4 -14.53 8.22 -1.76
C TYR A 4 -13.62 7.17 -2.42
N THR A 5 -12.48 6.88 -1.81
CA THR A 5 -11.58 5.78 -2.19
C THR A 5 -10.73 5.37 -0.98
N THR A 6 -10.02 4.26 -1.09
CA THR A 6 -9.04 3.82 -0.10
C THR A 6 -7.71 3.59 -0.79
N VAL A 7 -6.67 4.28 -0.30
CA VAL A 7 -5.29 4.01 -0.72
C VAL A 7 -4.76 2.89 0.16
N THR A 8 -4.26 1.82 -0.45
CA THR A 8 -3.72 0.67 0.27
C THR A 8 -2.27 0.43 -0.06
N ALA A 9 -1.54 -0.17 0.89
CA ALA A 9 -0.17 -0.62 0.68
C ALA A 9 -0.02 -2.10 1.05
N SER A 10 0.77 -2.81 0.25
CA SER A 10 1.08 -4.23 0.41
C SER A 10 2.53 -4.51 0.00
N PHE A 11 2.88 -5.78 -0.09
CA PHE A 11 4.19 -6.25 -0.51
C PHE A 11 4.12 -6.93 -1.87
N LEU A 12 5.16 -6.72 -2.67
CA LEU A 12 5.45 -7.46 -3.88
C LEU A 12 6.55 -8.48 -3.57
N VAL A 13 6.40 -9.69 -4.10
CA VAL A 13 7.36 -10.79 -3.95
C VAL A 13 7.51 -11.55 -5.27
N PRO A 14 8.61 -12.29 -5.50
CA PRO A 14 8.68 -13.25 -6.60
C PRO A 14 7.61 -14.33 -6.46
N ASP A 15 7.13 -14.89 -7.58
CA ASP A 15 6.09 -15.94 -7.57
C ASP A 15 6.52 -17.19 -6.79
N SER A 16 7.81 -17.51 -6.82
CA SER A 16 8.42 -18.63 -6.08
C SER A 16 8.55 -18.38 -4.58
N SER A 17 8.28 -17.16 -4.11
CA SER A 17 8.41 -16.81 -2.70
C SER A 17 7.38 -17.54 -1.84
N PRO A 18 7.78 -18.07 -0.66
CA PRO A 18 6.85 -18.68 0.29
C PRO A 18 5.96 -17.64 1.00
N LEU A 19 6.22 -16.34 0.84
CA LEU A 19 5.48 -15.27 1.49
C LEU A 19 4.10 -15.10 0.83
N GLY A 20 3.08 -15.73 1.42
CA GLY A 20 1.72 -15.75 0.85
C GLY A 20 0.88 -14.52 1.15
N SER A 21 1.01 -13.95 2.35
CA SER A 21 0.17 -12.85 2.84
C SER A 21 0.96 -11.86 3.68
N VAL A 22 0.43 -10.64 3.82
CA VAL A 22 1.01 -9.58 4.65
C VAL A 22 1.38 -10.06 6.06
N GLY A 23 0.55 -10.92 6.66
CA GLY A 23 0.76 -11.43 8.02
C GLY A 23 1.97 -12.37 8.16
N HIS A 24 2.50 -12.90 7.06
CA HIS A 24 3.64 -13.81 7.05
C HIS A 24 4.96 -13.14 6.62
N VAL A 25 4.94 -11.84 6.30
CA VAL A 25 6.14 -11.12 5.83
C VAL A 25 7.05 -10.68 6.99
N ASP A 26 6.50 -10.42 8.18
CA ASP A 26 7.27 -10.00 9.35
C ASP A 26 7.87 -11.19 10.13
N VAL A 27 8.83 -11.87 9.50
CA VAL A 27 9.55 -13.02 10.08
C VAL A 27 11.06 -12.78 10.04
N GLU A 28 11.78 -13.43 10.95
CA GLU A 28 13.23 -13.31 11.05
C GLU A 28 13.91 -13.71 9.73
N GLY A 29 14.91 -12.91 9.33
CA GLY A 29 15.69 -13.13 8.10
C GLY A 29 15.06 -12.58 6.82
N VAL A 30 13.77 -12.24 6.80
CA VAL A 30 13.14 -11.58 5.63
C VAL A 30 13.58 -10.12 5.54
N ARG A 31 14.01 -9.70 4.35
CA ARG A 31 14.41 -8.32 4.04
C ARG A 31 13.31 -7.63 3.24
N ILE A 32 12.79 -6.54 3.78
CA ILE A 32 11.72 -5.76 3.16
C ILE A 32 12.30 -4.43 2.68
N ALA A 33 12.28 -4.16 1.37
CA ALA A 33 12.66 -2.86 0.83
C ALA A 33 11.48 -1.87 0.88
N ALA A 34 11.71 -0.66 1.38
CA ALA A 34 10.68 0.40 1.44
C ALA A 34 11.29 1.80 1.27
N ALA A 35 10.63 2.65 0.49
CA ALA A 35 11.07 4.02 0.29
C ALA A 35 10.97 4.83 1.58
N LYS A 36 12.09 5.42 2.04
CA LYS A 36 12.19 6.09 3.35
C LYS A 36 11.14 7.18 3.58
N THR A 37 10.83 7.96 2.54
CA THR A 37 9.92 9.11 2.63
C THR A 37 8.47 8.77 2.31
N ALA A 38 8.15 7.52 1.96
CA ALA A 38 6.80 7.13 1.63
C ALA A 38 5.91 7.07 2.88
N ALA A 39 4.66 7.55 2.74
CA ALA A 39 3.70 7.58 3.84
C ALA A 39 3.42 6.18 4.43
N TYR A 40 3.40 5.14 3.59
CA TYR A 40 3.19 3.76 4.03
C TYR A 40 4.38 3.21 4.84
N THR A 41 5.61 3.70 4.61
CA THR A 41 6.82 3.24 5.31
C THR A 41 6.77 3.59 6.78
N LYS A 42 6.30 4.80 7.12
CA LYS A 42 6.11 5.20 8.53
C LYS A 42 5.14 4.28 9.27
N GLN A 43 4.13 3.74 8.59
CA GLN A 43 3.22 2.76 9.18
C GLN A 43 3.87 1.39 9.29
N LEU A 44 4.59 0.97 8.25
CA LEU A 44 5.32 -0.29 8.20
C LEU A 44 6.37 -0.40 9.33
N GLU A 45 7.14 0.66 9.57
CA GLU A 45 8.12 0.75 10.67
C GLU A 45 7.52 0.52 12.05
N ARG A 46 6.22 0.79 12.24
CA ARG A 46 5.52 0.56 13.51
C ARG A 46 5.00 -0.87 13.65
N GLN A 47 4.90 -1.60 12.54
CA GLN A 47 4.31 -2.93 12.46
C GLN A 47 5.37 -4.02 12.42
N VAL A 48 6.45 -3.80 11.68
CA VAL A 48 7.56 -4.76 11.52
C VAL A 48 8.34 -4.90 12.83
N ARG A 49 8.55 -6.13 13.29
CA ARG A 49 9.28 -6.46 14.52
C ARG A 49 10.43 -7.43 14.31
N ASN A 50 10.29 -8.38 13.37
CA ASN A 50 11.22 -9.48 13.16
C ASN A 50 11.97 -9.38 11.83
N ALA A 51 11.31 -8.86 10.79
CA ALA A 51 11.93 -8.66 9.49
C ALA A 51 12.90 -7.46 9.50
N ILE A 52 13.83 -7.47 8.54
CA ILE A 52 14.81 -6.42 8.33
C ILE A 52 14.23 -5.40 7.34
N LEU A 53 14.05 -4.16 7.78
CA LEU A 53 13.59 -3.08 6.91
C LEU A 53 14.79 -2.40 6.23
N LEU A 54 14.86 -2.49 4.90
CA LEU A 54 15.84 -1.83 4.05
C LEU A 54 15.23 -0.56 3.46
N HIS A 55 15.81 0.60 3.77
CA HIS A 55 15.32 1.87 3.27
C HIS A 55 15.93 2.22 1.91
N THR A 56 15.08 2.60 0.97
CA THR A 56 15.48 3.12 -0.35
C THR A 56 15.15 4.60 -0.49
N GLU A 57 15.74 5.26 -1.50
CA GLU A 57 15.49 6.68 -1.77
C GLU A 57 14.06 6.94 -2.27
N ASN A 58 13.53 6.02 -3.08
CA ASN A 58 12.22 6.14 -3.70
C ASN A 58 11.59 4.75 -3.95
N PRO A 59 10.29 4.67 -4.28
CA PRO A 59 9.59 3.39 -4.48
C PRO A 59 10.15 2.55 -5.64
N ALA A 60 10.60 3.18 -6.73
CA ALA A 60 11.18 2.44 -7.86
C ALA A 60 12.44 1.69 -7.43
N SER A 61 13.32 2.34 -6.66
CA SER A 61 14.52 1.69 -6.12
C SER A 61 14.22 0.51 -5.18
N ALA A 62 13.06 0.49 -4.51
CA ALA A 62 12.65 -0.68 -3.72
C ALA A 62 12.27 -1.88 -4.61
N LEU A 63 11.65 -1.61 -5.76
CA LEU A 63 11.35 -2.63 -6.77
C LEU A 63 12.63 -3.12 -7.45
N ASP A 64 13.56 -2.22 -7.78
CA ASP A 64 14.86 -2.58 -8.39
C ASP A 64 15.67 -3.53 -7.49
N MET A 65 15.64 -3.29 -6.17
CA MET A 65 16.26 -4.20 -5.19
C MET A 65 15.62 -5.59 -5.22
N LEU A 66 14.29 -5.67 -5.36
CA LEU A 66 13.59 -6.96 -5.44
C LEU A 66 13.95 -7.72 -6.71
N ILE A 67 13.94 -7.02 -7.86
CA ILE A 67 14.34 -7.58 -9.15
C ILE A 67 15.78 -8.10 -9.09
N SER A 68 16.66 -7.34 -8.44
CA SER A 68 18.08 -7.70 -8.28
C SER A 68 18.34 -8.69 -7.14
N SER A 69 17.29 -9.28 -6.54
CA SER A 69 17.38 -10.24 -5.42
C SER A 69 18.12 -9.72 -4.17
N GLN A 70 18.14 -8.39 -3.98
CA GLN A 70 18.76 -7.73 -2.83
C GLN A 70 17.81 -7.61 -1.62
N CYS A 71 16.54 -7.89 -1.81
CA CYS A 71 15.54 -8.05 -0.77
C CYS A 71 14.58 -9.20 -1.12
N ASP A 72 13.75 -9.60 -0.16
CA ASP A 72 12.82 -10.73 -0.31
C ASP A 72 11.38 -10.25 -0.55
N ALA A 73 11.08 -8.99 -0.18
CA ALA A 73 9.83 -8.29 -0.46
C ALA A 73 10.07 -6.79 -0.70
N ALA A 74 9.24 -6.17 -1.55
CA ALA A 74 9.21 -4.72 -1.71
C ALA A 74 7.85 -4.14 -1.28
N ALA A 75 7.85 -3.14 -0.41
CA ALA A 75 6.64 -2.47 0.04
C ALA A 75 6.23 -1.35 -0.94
N GLY A 76 4.93 -1.26 -1.24
CA GLY A 76 4.42 -0.23 -2.14
C GLY A 76 2.90 -0.10 -2.11
N LEU A 77 2.38 0.90 -2.82
CA LEU A 77 0.95 1.06 -3.01
C LEU A 77 0.41 -0.10 -3.85
N THR A 78 -0.68 -0.74 -3.41
CA THR A 78 -1.20 -1.96 -4.05
C THR A 78 -1.43 -1.77 -5.56
N GLU A 79 -2.01 -0.64 -5.97
CA GLU A 79 -2.23 -0.32 -7.40
C GLU A 79 -0.92 -0.23 -8.19
N SER A 80 0.11 0.41 -7.62
CA SER A 80 1.42 0.52 -8.27
C SER A 80 2.11 -0.84 -8.37
N LEU A 81 1.99 -1.69 -7.36
CA LEU A 81 2.54 -3.05 -7.37
C LEU A 81 1.80 -3.95 -8.36
N SER A 82 0.47 -3.83 -8.46
CA SER A 82 -0.32 -4.57 -9.44
C SER A 82 0.06 -4.20 -10.87
N ARG A 83 0.22 -2.91 -11.17
CA ARG A 83 0.72 -2.46 -12.48
C ARG A 83 2.11 -3.02 -12.77
N PHE A 84 2.99 -3.02 -11.77
CA PHE A 84 4.31 -3.60 -11.92
C PHE A 84 4.25 -5.09 -12.30
N CYS A 85 3.36 -5.89 -11.69
CA CYS A 85 3.14 -7.29 -12.07
C CYS A 85 2.66 -7.46 -13.52
N GLU A 86 1.81 -6.57 -14.02
CA GLU A 86 1.32 -6.61 -15.41
C GLU A 86 2.46 -6.42 -16.41
N GLU A 87 3.44 -5.58 -16.06
CA GLU A 87 4.60 -5.27 -16.90
C GLU A 87 5.76 -6.26 -16.69
N ASN A 88 5.82 -6.95 -15.54
CA ASN A 88 6.93 -7.80 -15.13
C ASN A 88 6.41 -9.15 -14.61
N PRO A 89 6.27 -10.16 -15.49
CA PRO A 89 5.90 -11.52 -15.09
C PRO A 89 6.92 -12.12 -14.11
N GLY A 90 6.45 -13.02 -13.22
CA GLY A 90 7.30 -13.66 -12.21
C GLY A 90 7.22 -13.02 -10.82
N PHE A 91 6.36 -12.01 -10.64
CA PHE A 91 6.10 -11.34 -9.37
C PHE A 91 4.60 -11.29 -9.09
N ARG A 92 4.27 -11.32 -7.80
CA ARG A 92 2.90 -11.20 -7.30
C ARG A 92 2.82 -10.30 -6.09
N VAL A 93 1.68 -9.63 -5.94
CA VAL A 93 1.32 -8.95 -4.69
C VAL A 93 0.86 -10.00 -3.69
N VAL A 94 1.34 -9.92 -2.45
CA VAL A 94 0.89 -10.84 -1.39
C VAL A 94 -0.56 -10.56 -1.00
N GLU A 95 -1.24 -11.57 -0.45
CA GLU A 95 -2.61 -11.40 0.01
C GLU A 95 -2.71 -10.40 1.17
N GLY A 96 -3.70 -9.51 1.08
CA GLY A 96 -3.97 -8.48 2.08
C GLY A 96 -3.15 -7.20 1.91
N THR A 97 -3.27 -6.30 2.88
CA THR A 97 -2.65 -4.97 2.87
C THR A 97 -2.27 -4.61 4.30
N PHE A 98 -1.05 -4.12 4.53
CA PHE A 98 -0.62 -3.70 5.89
C PHE A 98 -1.07 -2.26 6.22
N SER A 99 -1.42 -1.47 5.19
CA SER A 99 -1.98 -0.13 5.33
C SER A 99 -3.22 0.05 4.46
N LYS A 100 -4.24 0.70 5.03
CA LYS A 100 -5.46 1.13 4.36
C LYS A 100 -5.79 2.54 4.85
N VAL A 101 -5.76 3.51 3.95
CA VAL A 101 -6.01 4.92 4.26
C VAL A 101 -7.21 5.41 3.45
N PRO A 102 -8.40 5.49 4.06
CA PRO A 102 -9.57 6.08 3.42
C PRO A 102 -9.30 7.54 3.06
N GLN A 103 -9.59 7.91 1.82
CA GLN A 103 -9.44 9.29 1.32
C GLN A 103 -10.77 10.01 1.38
N ALA A 104 -10.77 11.19 1.98
CA ALA A 104 -11.95 12.03 2.13
C ALA A 104 -11.59 13.51 1.86
N ILE A 105 -12.58 14.27 1.41
CA ILE A 105 -12.44 15.71 1.19
C ILE A 105 -12.78 16.44 2.48
N ALA A 106 -11.83 17.24 2.98
CA ALA A 106 -12.02 18.11 4.13
C ALA A 106 -12.33 19.54 3.67
N VAL A 107 -13.23 20.20 4.39
CA VAL A 107 -13.52 21.63 4.23
C VAL A 107 -13.41 22.31 5.58
N HIS A 108 -13.21 23.63 5.56
CA HIS A 108 -13.18 24.41 6.80
C HIS A 108 -14.50 24.22 7.57
N ARG A 109 -14.44 24.08 8.90
CA ARG A 109 -15.60 23.76 9.75
C ARG A 109 -16.78 24.73 9.58
N ARG A 110 -16.52 25.99 9.23
CA ARG A 110 -17.57 27.01 9.00
C ARG A 110 -18.30 26.84 7.65
N CYS A 111 -17.79 26.04 6.74
CA CYS A 111 -18.35 25.82 5.40
C CYS A 111 -19.34 24.64 5.39
N ALA A 112 -20.40 24.73 6.19
CA ALA A 112 -21.37 23.64 6.36
C ALA A 112 -22.02 23.22 5.02
N HIS A 113 -22.42 24.19 4.18
CA HIS A 113 -23.03 23.91 2.87
C HIS A 113 -22.10 23.10 1.95
N ALA A 114 -20.82 23.46 1.89
CA ALA A 114 -19.84 22.71 1.11
C ALA A 114 -19.64 21.29 1.66
N SER A 115 -19.62 21.14 2.99
CA SER A 115 -19.51 19.82 3.64
C SER A 115 -20.69 18.91 3.28
N THR A 116 -21.92 19.44 3.30
CA THR A 116 -23.13 18.70 2.93
C THR A 116 -23.11 18.33 1.45
N PHE A 117 -22.89 19.30 0.57
CA PHE A 117 -22.82 19.07 -0.87
C PHE A 117 -21.81 17.98 -1.25
N LEU A 118 -20.58 18.07 -0.75
CA LEU A 118 -19.55 17.06 -1.02
C LEU A 118 -19.91 15.68 -0.48
N SER A 119 -20.62 15.63 0.64
CA SER A 119 -21.04 14.36 1.23
C SER A 119 -22.12 13.68 0.39
N ASP A 120 -23.09 14.44 -0.09
CA ASP A 120 -24.17 13.92 -0.93
C ASP A 120 -23.64 13.53 -2.31
N PHE A 121 -22.78 14.36 -2.91
CA PHE A 121 -22.13 14.07 -4.18
C PHE A 121 -21.36 12.75 -4.13
N ILE A 122 -20.53 12.54 -3.09
CA ILE A 122 -19.74 11.31 -2.95
C ILE A 122 -20.64 10.10 -2.75
N ARG A 123 -21.69 10.18 -1.93
CA ARG A 123 -22.64 9.05 -1.76
C ARG A 123 -23.35 8.67 -3.06
N GLN A 124 -23.65 9.67 -3.90
CA GLN A 124 -24.38 9.44 -5.13
C GLN A 124 -23.49 8.88 -6.26
N HIS A 125 -22.22 9.29 -6.30
CA HIS A 125 -21.36 9.05 -7.47
C HIS A 125 -20.09 8.24 -7.19
N CYS A 126 -19.69 8.06 -5.94
CA CYS A 126 -18.53 7.25 -5.59
C CYS A 126 -18.97 5.93 -4.98
N SER A 127 -18.52 4.83 -5.59
CA SER A 127 -18.73 3.47 -5.10
C SER A 127 -17.81 3.19 -3.92
N ALA A 128 -18.05 3.82 -2.76
CA ALA A 128 -17.29 3.50 -1.55
C ALA A 128 -17.75 2.19 -0.88
N ASP A 129 -18.98 1.73 -1.15
CA ASP A 129 -19.58 0.52 -0.55
C ASP A 129 -20.66 -0.10 -1.46
N LYS A 130 -20.28 -0.77 -2.56
CA LYS A 130 -21.13 -1.84 -3.10
C LYS A 130 -20.51 -3.18 -2.67
N PRO A 131 -21.18 -3.96 -1.80
CA PRO A 131 -20.72 -5.32 -1.54
C PRO A 131 -20.78 -6.10 -2.85
N SER A 132 -19.70 -6.82 -3.13
CA SER A 132 -19.58 -7.81 -4.21
C SER A 132 -20.69 -8.85 -4.14
#